data_AF-A0A3D5P9F4-F1
#
_entry.id   AF-A0A3D5P9F4-F1
#
_cell.length_a   1.000
_cell.length_b   1.000
_cell.length_c   1.000
_cell.angle_alpha   90.00
_cell.angle_beta   90.00
_cell.angle_gamma   90.00
#
_symmetry.space_group_name_H-M   'P 1'
#
loop_
_entity.id
_entity.type
_entity.pdbx_description
1 polymer ?
#
loop_
_entity_poly.entity_id
_entity_poly.type
_entity_poly.pdbx_seq_one_letter_code
_entity_poly.pdbx_strand_id
1 'polypeptide(L)'
;MNETVYVTGHKNPDTDSICSCIAYTELKRKLGVNAVPVRIGTINRETKFVLDYFGIEEPAYLNTVKTQVADLNMDIVNPVSKDISIKTAWQIMQSNNWRVLPVTDEDGKLLGIITLSDITKNYMDTLESNILSVSHTPMRNIIETLKATLVAGCEKDFNPTGKVFVAAMTPKKTNQFLKKGDIVLAGDRKESQINAVKEGASCLILTCGCKAEQDILDLAEKCGCMVLETNYGTFSAARLIDQSVPVSYVMSRKNLVFFHVNDYVDSIRDRMIQTKYRNYPVI
;
A
#
# COMPACT_ATOMS: atom_id res chain seq x y z
N MET A 1 -26.11 10.52 -18.76
CA MET A 1 -26.91 10.97 -17.60
C MET A 1 -27.04 12.49 -17.73
N ASN A 2 -28.26 13.04 -17.75
CA ASN A 2 -28.45 14.49 -17.73
C ASN A 2 -28.15 15.00 -16.32
N GLU A 3 -26.96 15.56 -16.11
CA GLU A 3 -26.60 16.19 -14.83
C GLU A 3 -27.63 17.26 -14.46
N THR A 4 -28.19 17.16 -13.26
CA THR A 4 -29.13 18.16 -12.72
C THR A 4 -28.34 19.32 -12.16
N VAL A 5 -28.55 20.51 -12.70
CA VAL A 5 -27.90 21.75 -12.24
C VAL A 5 -28.81 22.43 -11.22
N TYR A 6 -28.39 22.43 -9.96
CA TYR A 6 -29.08 23.19 -8.92
C TYR A 6 -28.69 24.66 -9.00
N VAL A 7 -29.68 25.54 -9.13
CA VAL A 7 -29.50 26.99 -9.13
C VAL A 7 -29.88 27.51 -7.75
N THR A 8 -29.02 28.30 -7.13
CA THR A 8 -29.26 28.91 -5.82
C THR A 8 -28.79 30.36 -5.81
N GLY A 9 -29.31 31.15 -4.87
CA GLY A 9 -28.82 32.48 -4.56
C GLY A 9 -28.13 32.56 -3.20
N HIS A 10 -28.31 33.67 -2.48
CA HIS A 10 -27.61 33.95 -1.23
C HIS A 10 -27.99 32.99 -0.09
N LYS A 11 -27.07 32.82 0.87
CA LYS A 11 -27.27 31.99 2.07
C LYS A 11 -28.46 32.44 2.92
N ASN A 12 -28.68 33.75 2.98
CA ASN A 12 -29.87 34.36 3.57
C ASN A 12 -30.70 34.91 2.39
N PRO A 13 -31.60 34.10 1.80
CA PRO A 13 -32.28 34.48 0.57
C PRO A 13 -33.29 35.60 0.83
N ASP A 14 -33.15 36.70 0.12
CA ASP A 14 -34.13 37.77 -0.01
C ASP A 14 -34.98 37.59 -1.28
N THR A 15 -35.96 38.47 -1.46
CA THR A 15 -36.91 38.41 -2.59
C THR A 15 -36.16 38.42 -3.92
N ASP A 16 -35.18 39.31 -4.07
CA ASP A 16 -34.38 39.42 -5.29
C ASP A 16 -33.57 38.15 -5.57
N SER A 17 -32.97 37.55 -4.54
CA SER A 17 -32.23 36.30 -4.66
C SER A 17 -33.11 35.13 -5.09
N ILE A 18 -34.34 35.01 -4.56
CA ILE A 18 -35.26 33.92 -4.93
C ILE A 18 -35.83 34.14 -6.34
N CYS A 19 -36.27 35.35 -6.66
CA CYS A 19 -36.77 35.69 -7.98
C CYS A 19 -35.70 35.49 -9.06
N SER A 20 -34.46 35.91 -8.80
CA SER A 20 -33.33 35.70 -9.71
C SER A 20 -33.00 34.22 -9.89
N CYS A 21 -33.06 33.42 -8.83
CA CYS A 21 -32.85 31.97 -8.87
C CYS A 21 -33.89 31.29 -9.79
N ILE A 22 -35.17 31.63 -9.61
CA ILE A 22 -36.28 31.09 -10.42
C ILE A 22 -36.12 31.52 -11.89
N ALA A 23 -35.94 32.82 -12.14
CA ALA A 23 -35.80 33.37 -13.49
C ALA A 23 -34.60 32.78 -14.24
N TYR A 24 -33.45 32.65 -13.58
CA TYR A 24 -32.26 32.07 -14.17
C TYR A 24 -32.40 30.57 -14.44
N THR A 25 -33.12 29.85 -13.57
CA THR A 25 -33.44 28.43 -13.81
C THR A 25 -34.29 28.27 -15.07
N GLU A 26 -35.32 29.09 -15.24
CA GLU A 26 -36.17 29.07 -16.44
C GLU A 26 -35.39 29.41 -17.71
N LEU A 27 -34.47 30.38 -17.64
CA LEU A 27 -33.55 30.66 -18.75
C LEU A 27 -32.69 29.43 -19.09
N LYS A 28 -32.09 28.78 -18.09
CA LYS A 28 -31.25 27.59 -18.29
C LYS A 28 -32.03 26.43 -18.89
N ARG A 29 -33.27 26.20 -18.45
CA ARG A 29 -34.18 25.20 -19.04
C ARG A 29 -34.43 25.46 -20.51
N LYS A 30 -34.71 26.72 -20.89
CA LYS A 30 -34.89 27.11 -22.30
C LYS A 30 -33.61 26.94 -23.15
N LEU A 31 -32.45 27.01 -22.52
CA LEU A 31 -31.15 26.75 -23.16
C LEU A 31 -30.78 25.25 -23.20
N GLY A 32 -31.69 24.35 -22.79
CA GLY A 32 -31.47 22.90 -22.83
C GLY A 32 -30.75 22.32 -21.61
N VAL A 33 -30.58 23.09 -20.54
CA VAL A 33 -29.95 22.61 -19.29
C VAL A 33 -31.02 22.10 -18.33
N ASN A 34 -30.82 20.89 -17.78
CA ASN A 34 -31.67 20.33 -16.73
C ASN A 34 -31.44 21.07 -15.39
N ALA A 35 -32.08 22.23 -15.21
CA ALA A 35 -31.89 23.09 -14.04
C ALA A 35 -33.07 23.03 -13.05
N VAL A 36 -32.76 23.11 -11.74
CA VAL A 36 -33.75 23.10 -10.65
C VAL A 36 -33.45 24.27 -9.68
N PRO A 37 -34.43 25.14 -9.37
CA PRO A 37 -34.23 26.21 -8.41
C PRO A 37 -34.27 25.65 -6.99
N VAL A 38 -33.32 26.02 -6.16
CA VAL A 38 -33.25 25.67 -4.73
C VAL A 38 -32.91 26.89 -3.89
N ARG A 39 -33.25 26.80 -2.60
CA ARG A 39 -32.85 27.79 -1.59
C ARG A 39 -31.93 27.15 -0.56
N ILE A 40 -30.93 27.89 -0.11
CA ILE A 40 -29.97 27.44 0.92
C ILE A 40 -30.20 28.09 2.29
N GLY A 41 -31.32 28.82 2.45
CA GLY A 41 -31.75 29.43 3.70
C GLY A 41 -33.27 29.51 3.81
N THR A 42 -33.74 30.06 4.94
CA THR A 42 -35.17 30.34 5.17
C THR A 42 -35.58 31.62 4.44
N ILE A 43 -36.73 31.59 3.77
CA ILE A 43 -37.29 32.80 3.15
C ILE A 43 -37.92 33.71 4.20
N ASN A 44 -37.88 35.03 3.94
CA ASN A 44 -38.56 36.01 4.78
C ASN A 44 -40.07 36.10 4.41
N ARG A 45 -40.86 36.84 5.20
CA ARG A 45 -42.31 36.99 4.99
C ARG A 45 -42.65 37.71 3.68
N GLU A 46 -41.82 38.65 3.27
CA GLU A 46 -42.01 39.42 2.03
C GLU A 46 -41.85 38.52 0.81
N THR A 47 -40.76 37.75 0.74
CA THR A 47 -40.51 36.77 -0.31
C THR A 47 -41.64 35.74 -0.39
N LYS A 48 -42.11 35.25 0.77
CA LYS A 48 -43.26 34.34 0.81
C LYS A 48 -44.53 34.99 0.24
N PHE A 49 -44.84 36.22 0.65
CA PHE A 49 -45.98 36.96 0.13
C PHE A 49 -45.91 37.13 -1.39
N VAL A 50 -44.74 37.46 -1.92
CA VAL A 50 -44.52 37.61 -3.38
C VAL A 50 -44.76 36.29 -4.11
N LEU A 51 -44.20 35.18 -3.62
CA LEU A 51 -44.41 33.85 -4.22
C LEU A 51 -45.89 33.45 -4.21
N ASP A 52 -46.57 33.64 -3.06
CA ASP A 52 -48.00 33.33 -2.90
C ASP A 52 -48.87 34.21 -3.82
N TYR A 53 -48.56 35.51 -3.93
CA TYR A 53 -49.29 36.47 -4.78
C TYR A 53 -49.23 36.09 -6.26
N PHE A 54 -48.06 35.64 -6.74
CA PHE A 54 -47.86 35.22 -8.13
C PHE A 54 -48.17 33.73 -8.38
N GLY A 55 -48.54 32.97 -7.35
CA GLY A 55 -48.86 31.54 -7.45
C GLY A 55 -47.67 30.66 -7.82
N ILE A 56 -46.45 31.06 -7.44
CA ILE A 56 -45.21 30.34 -7.73
C ILE A 56 -44.84 29.47 -6.53
N GLU A 57 -44.51 28.20 -6.78
CA GLU A 57 -44.07 27.29 -5.71
C GLU A 57 -42.73 27.73 -5.10
N GLU A 58 -42.64 27.61 -3.77
CA GLU A 58 -41.42 27.87 -3.03
C GLU A 58 -40.30 26.89 -3.44
N PRO A 59 -39.10 27.37 -3.84
CA PRO A 59 -37.98 26.50 -4.16
C PRO A 59 -37.62 25.56 -3.01
N ALA A 60 -37.25 24.32 -3.34
CA ALA A 60 -36.89 23.32 -2.35
C ALA A 60 -35.66 23.76 -1.54
N TYR A 61 -35.66 23.42 -0.24
CA TYR A 61 -34.54 23.70 0.64
C TYR A 61 -33.38 22.72 0.39
N LEU A 62 -32.20 23.25 0.11
CA LEU A 62 -30.95 22.51 0.02
C LEU A 62 -30.11 22.78 1.26
N ASN A 63 -29.92 21.74 2.08
CA ASN A 63 -29.25 21.85 3.38
C ASN A 63 -27.80 22.34 3.29
N THR A 64 -27.06 21.93 2.26
CA THR A 64 -25.63 22.27 2.11
C THR A 64 -25.20 22.22 0.65
N VAL A 65 -24.28 23.12 0.30
CA VAL A 65 -23.55 23.16 -0.97
C VAL A 65 -22.03 23.13 -0.71
N LYS A 66 -21.63 22.67 0.48
CA LYS A 66 -20.21 22.55 0.84
C LYS A 66 -19.54 21.52 -0.06
N THR A 67 -18.34 21.85 -0.51
CA THR A 67 -17.50 20.92 -1.28
C THR A 67 -17.07 19.75 -0.42
N GLN A 68 -17.11 18.57 -1.01
CA GLN A 68 -16.67 17.32 -0.43
C GLN A 68 -15.30 16.91 -0.98
N VAL A 69 -14.66 15.95 -0.34
CA VAL A 69 -13.40 15.37 -0.83
C VAL A 69 -13.59 14.72 -2.20
N ALA A 70 -14.76 14.14 -2.46
CA ALA A 70 -15.14 13.59 -3.77
C ALA A 70 -15.07 14.62 -4.91
N ASP A 71 -15.19 15.92 -4.61
CA ASP A 71 -15.13 17.00 -5.60
C ASP A 71 -13.68 17.42 -5.94
N LEU A 72 -12.68 16.87 -5.25
CA LEU A 72 -11.27 17.19 -5.45
C LEU A 72 -10.65 16.30 -6.53
N ASN A 73 -9.68 16.87 -7.27
CA ASN A 73 -8.78 16.08 -8.08
C ASN A 73 -7.84 15.29 -7.17
N MET A 74 -7.91 13.96 -7.26
CA MET A 74 -7.14 13.04 -6.42
C MET A 74 -6.23 12.17 -7.28
N ASP A 75 -5.07 11.82 -6.73
CA ASP A 75 -4.19 10.81 -7.32
C ASP A 75 -4.83 9.42 -7.13
N ILE A 76 -5.09 8.72 -8.23
CA ILE A 76 -5.60 7.34 -8.19
C ILE A 76 -4.41 6.39 -8.04
N VAL A 77 -4.25 5.87 -6.83
CA VAL A 77 -3.16 4.98 -6.45
C VAL A 77 -3.71 3.58 -6.24
N ASN A 78 -3.23 2.60 -7.03
CA ASN A 78 -3.58 1.21 -6.82
C ASN A 78 -2.97 0.72 -5.49
N PRO A 79 -3.77 0.20 -4.55
CA PRO A 79 -3.24 -0.31 -3.31
C PRO A 79 -2.43 -1.57 -3.53
N VAL A 80 -1.52 -1.83 -2.60
CA VAL A 80 -0.69 -3.03 -2.61
C VAL A 80 -1.10 -4.01 -1.52
N SER A 81 -0.92 -5.30 -1.79
CA SER A 81 -1.10 -6.33 -0.77
C SER A 81 -0.05 -6.18 0.33
N LYS A 82 -0.47 -6.44 1.58
CA LYS A 82 0.41 -6.44 2.76
C LYS A 82 1.58 -7.42 2.65
N ASP A 83 1.47 -8.46 1.82
CA ASP A 83 2.46 -9.54 1.76
C ASP A 83 3.54 -9.34 0.70
N ILE A 84 3.42 -8.34 -0.20
CA ILE A 84 4.45 -8.08 -1.20
C ILE A 84 5.75 -7.65 -0.51
N SER A 85 6.88 -7.88 -1.16
CA SER A 85 8.18 -7.47 -0.62
C SER A 85 8.37 -5.94 -0.66
N ILE A 86 9.24 -5.42 0.20
CA ILE A 86 9.72 -4.03 0.14
C ILE A 86 10.31 -3.72 -1.24
N LYS A 87 11.04 -4.66 -1.85
CA LYS A 87 11.59 -4.49 -3.20
C LYS A 87 10.49 -4.27 -4.23
N THR A 88 9.43 -5.08 -4.19
CA THR A 88 8.27 -4.98 -5.09
C THR A 88 7.56 -3.64 -4.87
N ALA A 89 7.34 -3.26 -3.61
CA ALA A 89 6.74 -1.96 -3.26
C ALA A 89 7.58 -0.78 -3.78
N TRP A 90 8.91 -0.83 -3.63
CA TRP A 90 9.82 0.18 -4.17
C TRP A 90 9.74 0.28 -5.70
N GLN A 91 9.66 -0.86 -6.41
CA GLN A 91 9.53 -0.87 -7.87
C GLN A 91 8.20 -0.26 -8.33
N ILE A 92 7.09 -0.53 -7.62
CA ILE A 92 5.79 0.09 -7.89
C ILE A 92 5.86 1.61 -7.65
N MET A 93 6.48 2.04 -6.55
CA MET A 93 6.71 3.47 -6.26
C MET A 93 7.51 4.14 -7.38
N GLN A 94 8.62 3.53 -7.80
CA GLN A 94 9.52 4.12 -8.80
C GLN A 94 8.87 4.22 -10.19
N SER A 95 8.18 3.15 -10.63
CA SER A 95 7.55 3.11 -11.95
C SER A 95 6.42 4.12 -12.12
N ASN A 96 5.70 4.44 -11.04
CA ASN A 96 4.59 5.39 -11.05
C ASN A 96 4.99 6.79 -10.52
N ASN A 97 6.26 7.00 -10.17
CA ASN A 97 6.76 8.22 -9.51
C ASN A 97 6.00 8.57 -8.21
N TRP A 98 5.57 7.54 -7.48
CA TRP A 98 4.87 7.66 -6.21
C TRP A 98 5.85 7.57 -5.04
N ARG A 99 5.54 8.27 -3.94
CA ARG A 99 6.35 8.25 -2.70
C ARG A 99 5.70 7.47 -1.56
N VAL A 100 4.42 7.13 -1.72
CA VAL A 100 3.57 6.50 -0.72
C VAL A 100 2.68 5.50 -1.45
N LEU A 101 2.47 4.33 -0.85
CA LEU A 101 1.51 3.34 -1.30
C LEU A 101 0.54 3.01 -0.16
N PRO A 102 -0.78 3.01 -0.42
CA PRO A 102 -1.75 2.44 0.50
C PRO A 102 -1.62 0.91 0.47
N VAL A 103 -1.74 0.31 1.65
CA VAL A 103 -1.69 -1.14 1.84
C VAL A 103 -3.06 -1.61 2.28
N THR A 104 -3.65 -2.56 1.56
CA THR A 104 -5.00 -3.06 1.85
C THR A 104 -5.02 -4.57 2.07
N ASP A 105 -6.12 -5.07 2.62
CA ASP A 105 -6.47 -6.49 2.53
C ASP A 105 -7.15 -6.82 1.19
N GLU A 106 -7.61 -8.06 1.06
CA GLU A 106 -8.28 -8.58 -0.14
C GLU A 106 -9.64 -7.92 -0.40
N ASP A 107 -10.29 -7.39 0.65
CA ASP A 107 -11.57 -6.68 0.56
C ASP A 107 -11.39 -5.18 0.25
N GLY A 108 -10.16 -4.71 0.08
CA GLY A 108 -9.84 -3.31 -0.20
C GLY A 108 -9.82 -2.41 1.03
N LYS A 109 -9.91 -2.96 2.24
CA LYS A 109 -9.84 -2.19 3.49
C LYS A 109 -8.41 -1.74 3.75
N LEU A 110 -8.24 -0.45 4.04
CA LEU A 110 -6.93 0.14 4.37
C LEU A 110 -6.36 -0.47 5.66
N LEU A 111 -5.20 -1.11 5.54
CA LEU A 111 -4.43 -1.68 6.66
C LEU A 111 -3.29 -0.76 7.11
N GLY A 112 -2.74 0.04 6.21
CA GLY A 112 -1.56 0.85 6.45
C GLY A 112 -1.12 1.65 5.24
N ILE A 113 -0.03 2.37 5.40
CA ILE A 113 0.69 3.02 4.31
C ILE A 113 2.17 2.66 4.40
N ILE A 114 2.82 2.49 3.26
CA ILE A 114 4.27 2.38 3.19
C ILE A 114 4.84 3.58 2.45
N THR A 115 5.88 4.18 3.02
CA THR A 115 6.57 5.34 2.48
C THR A 115 8.05 5.04 2.23
N LEU A 116 8.71 5.87 1.43
CA LEU A 116 10.17 5.80 1.27
C LEU A 116 10.92 5.91 2.61
N SER A 117 10.39 6.67 3.57
CA SER A 117 10.98 6.81 4.89
C SER A 117 10.91 5.51 5.69
N ASP A 118 9.80 4.78 5.61
CA ASP A 118 9.65 3.48 6.27
C ASP A 118 10.64 2.46 5.71
N ILE A 119 10.77 2.43 4.37
CA ILE A 119 11.74 1.57 3.67
C ILE A 119 13.18 1.90 4.09
N THR A 120 13.51 3.20 4.12
CA THR A 120 14.85 3.67 4.49
C THR A 120 15.16 3.33 5.94
N LYS A 121 14.21 3.55 6.84
CA LYS A 121 14.33 3.20 8.25
C LYS A 121 14.57 1.71 8.44
N ASN A 122 13.78 0.86 7.79
CA ASN A 122 13.98 -0.58 7.85
C ASN A 122 15.38 -0.98 7.37
N TYR A 123 15.86 -0.42 6.25
CA TYR A 123 17.20 -0.71 5.72
C TYR A 123 18.32 -0.24 6.66
N MET A 124 18.19 0.93 7.29
CA MET A 124 19.20 1.50 8.19
C MET A 124 19.20 0.87 9.58
N ASP A 125 18.02 0.46 10.08
CA ASP A 125 17.85 -0.14 11.41
C ASP A 125 18.18 -1.66 11.42
N THR A 126 18.62 -2.23 10.29
CA THR A 126 18.99 -3.65 10.14
C THR A 126 20.25 -4.01 10.94
N LEU A 127 20.12 -4.06 12.27
CA LEU A 127 21.11 -4.63 13.19
C LEU A 127 20.80 -6.12 13.48
N GLU A 128 19.59 -6.58 13.17
CA GLU A 128 19.09 -7.91 13.49
C GLU A 128 19.28 -8.90 12.32
N SER A 129 20.12 -9.92 12.52
CA SER A 129 20.41 -10.94 11.51
C SER A 129 19.21 -11.86 11.16
N ASN A 130 18.12 -11.81 11.93
CA ASN A 130 16.94 -12.67 11.83
C ASN A 130 15.68 -11.95 11.31
N ILE A 131 15.84 -10.84 10.58
CA ILE A 131 14.72 -10.02 10.08
C ILE A 131 13.68 -10.83 9.28
N LEU A 132 14.10 -11.80 8.46
CA LEU A 132 13.17 -12.64 7.70
C LEU A 132 12.31 -13.53 8.60
N SER A 133 12.84 -13.96 9.75
CA SER A 133 12.10 -14.75 10.72
C SER A 133 11.07 -13.89 11.46
N VAL A 134 11.49 -12.74 11.99
CA VAL A 134 10.61 -11.83 12.76
C VAL A 134 9.50 -11.26 11.88
N SER A 135 9.78 -11.04 10.60
CA SER A 135 8.80 -10.55 9.63
C SER A 135 7.96 -11.63 8.95
N HIS A 136 8.19 -12.91 9.28
CA HIS A 136 7.54 -14.05 8.65
C HIS A 136 7.58 -13.98 7.12
N THR A 137 8.76 -13.68 6.56
CA THR A 137 8.92 -13.47 5.12
C THR A 137 8.53 -14.71 4.33
N PRO A 138 7.59 -14.61 3.39
CA PRO A 138 7.19 -15.75 2.56
C PRO A 138 8.26 -16.08 1.51
N MET A 139 8.38 -17.35 1.15
CA MET A 139 9.39 -17.82 0.20
C MET A 139 9.27 -17.17 -1.18
N ARG A 140 8.05 -16.90 -1.69
CA ARG A 140 7.86 -16.12 -2.94
C ARG A 140 8.62 -14.80 -2.94
N ASN A 141 8.66 -14.09 -1.82
CA ASN A 141 9.34 -12.80 -1.76
C ASN A 141 10.85 -12.96 -1.90
N ILE A 142 11.44 -14.01 -1.31
CA ILE A 142 12.86 -14.34 -1.45
C ILE A 142 13.16 -14.71 -2.90
N ILE A 143 12.33 -15.57 -3.51
CA ILE A 143 12.44 -16.00 -4.91
C ILE A 143 12.42 -14.80 -5.86
N GLU A 144 11.41 -13.92 -5.76
CA GLU A 144 11.30 -12.71 -6.59
C GLU A 144 12.46 -11.74 -6.36
N THR A 145 12.85 -11.55 -5.09
CA THR A 145 13.90 -10.61 -4.70
C THR A 145 15.27 -11.04 -5.21
N LEU A 146 15.58 -12.33 -5.12
CA LEU A 146 16.84 -12.89 -5.57
C LEU A 146 16.79 -13.39 -7.01
N LYS A 147 15.66 -13.23 -7.71
CA LYS A 147 15.41 -13.86 -9.03
C LYS A 147 15.86 -15.33 -9.04
N ALA A 148 15.53 -16.02 -7.94
CA ALA A 148 16.00 -17.36 -7.69
C ALA A 148 15.04 -18.40 -8.30
N THR A 149 15.51 -19.63 -8.45
CA THR A 149 14.69 -20.79 -8.80
C THR A 149 14.67 -21.75 -7.62
N LEU A 150 13.48 -22.19 -7.21
CA LEU A 150 13.33 -23.26 -6.22
C LEU A 150 13.55 -24.61 -6.90
N VAL A 151 14.57 -25.34 -6.48
CA VAL A 151 14.96 -26.63 -7.06
C VAL A 151 14.74 -27.83 -6.14
N ALA A 152 14.53 -27.59 -4.83
CA ALA A 152 14.09 -28.60 -3.88
C ALA A 152 13.18 -28.00 -2.79
N GLY A 153 12.15 -28.76 -2.39
CA GLY A 153 11.16 -28.35 -1.39
C GLY A 153 9.93 -27.65 -1.99
N CYS A 154 9.03 -27.20 -1.12
CA CYS A 154 7.77 -26.55 -1.50
C CYS A 154 7.66 -25.18 -0.83
N GLU A 155 7.32 -24.14 -1.59
CA GLU A 155 7.18 -22.76 -1.09
C GLU A 155 6.30 -22.66 0.17
N LYS A 156 5.21 -23.43 0.22
CA LYS A 156 4.21 -23.39 1.30
C LYS A 156 4.74 -23.90 2.64
N ASP A 157 5.77 -24.72 2.62
CA ASP A 157 6.35 -25.32 3.83
C ASP A 157 7.41 -24.41 4.45
N PHE A 158 7.67 -23.25 3.85
CA PHE A 158 8.74 -22.37 4.28
C PHE A 158 8.32 -21.57 5.50
N ASN A 159 9.05 -21.78 6.60
CA ASN A 159 8.88 -21.01 7.82
C ASN A 159 10.26 -20.53 8.30
N PRO A 160 10.64 -19.25 8.06
CA PRO A 160 11.94 -18.74 8.46
C PRO A 160 12.02 -18.67 9.99
N THR A 161 12.94 -19.43 10.58
CA THR A 161 13.16 -19.47 12.04
C THR A 161 14.55 -19.01 12.45
N GLY A 162 15.50 -18.98 11.52
CA GLY A 162 16.87 -18.56 11.75
C GLY A 162 17.25 -17.25 11.08
N LYS A 163 18.56 -16.98 11.10
CA LYS A 163 19.18 -15.81 10.46
C LYS A 163 19.67 -16.13 9.05
N VAL A 164 19.96 -15.09 8.28
CA VAL A 164 20.76 -15.25 7.06
C VAL A 164 22.22 -15.48 7.45
N PHE A 165 22.84 -16.52 6.89
CA PHE A 165 24.22 -16.89 7.15
C PHE A 165 24.98 -17.11 5.84
N VAL A 166 26.16 -16.48 5.71
CA VAL A 166 27.04 -16.68 4.56
C VAL A 166 28.08 -17.75 4.88
N ALA A 167 28.03 -18.87 4.16
CA ALA A 167 28.96 -19.99 4.33
C ALA A 167 30.32 -19.74 3.65
N ALA A 168 31.07 -18.74 4.15
CA ALA A 168 32.40 -18.38 3.64
C ALA A 168 33.54 -19.20 4.29
N MET A 169 33.26 -19.89 5.39
CA MET A 169 34.25 -20.59 6.21
C MET A 169 34.33 -22.09 5.85
N THR A 170 35.36 -22.76 6.37
CA THR A 170 35.41 -24.24 6.33
C THR A 170 34.29 -24.83 7.21
N PRO A 171 33.76 -26.03 6.89
CA PRO A 171 32.63 -26.64 7.62
C PRO A 171 32.84 -26.70 9.13
N LYS A 172 34.04 -27.09 9.58
CA LYS A 172 34.39 -27.16 11.01
C LYS A 172 34.21 -25.83 11.76
N LYS A 173 34.51 -24.69 11.11
CA LYS A 173 34.29 -23.37 11.70
C LYS A 173 32.84 -22.91 11.53
N THR A 174 32.20 -23.23 10.40
CA THR A 174 30.79 -22.93 10.13
C THR A 174 29.87 -23.45 11.24
N ASN A 175 30.11 -24.65 11.75
CA ASN A 175 29.25 -25.29 12.77
C ASN A 175 29.25 -24.55 14.13
N GLN A 176 30.17 -23.61 14.34
CA GLN A 176 30.17 -22.76 15.54
C GLN A 176 29.14 -21.63 15.46
N PHE A 177 28.69 -21.27 14.25
CA PHE A 177 27.86 -20.08 14.00
C PHE A 177 26.54 -20.39 13.32
N LEU A 178 26.49 -21.48 12.53
CA LEU A 178 25.31 -21.99 11.87
C LEU A 178 24.39 -22.65 12.90
N LYS A 179 23.11 -22.30 12.86
CA LYS A 179 22.09 -22.89 13.72
C LYS A 179 20.99 -23.52 12.87
N LYS A 180 20.30 -24.51 13.45
CA LYS A 180 19.09 -25.09 12.86
C LYS A 180 18.09 -23.98 12.55
N GLY A 181 17.54 -24.00 11.34
CA GLY A 181 16.58 -23.01 10.86
C GLY A 181 17.19 -21.83 10.10
N ASP A 182 18.51 -21.68 10.08
CA ASP A 182 19.19 -20.60 9.34
C ASP A 182 18.98 -20.74 7.82
N ILE A 183 19.04 -19.59 7.14
CA ILE A 183 19.02 -19.48 5.67
C ILE A 183 20.46 -19.28 5.22
N VAL A 184 21.01 -20.24 4.48
CA VAL A 184 22.44 -20.30 4.17
C VAL A 184 22.71 -19.88 2.74
N LEU A 185 23.53 -18.83 2.55
CA LEU A 185 24.10 -18.46 1.25
C LEU A 185 25.41 -19.21 1.05
N ALA A 186 25.50 -20.01 -0.02
CA ALA A 186 26.69 -20.81 -0.34
C ALA A 186 27.09 -20.67 -1.82
N GLY A 187 28.37 -20.95 -2.09
CA GLY A 187 28.90 -21.10 -3.44
C GLY A 187 28.87 -22.55 -3.94
N ASP A 188 29.83 -22.91 -4.77
CA ASP A 188 29.97 -24.23 -5.41
C ASP A 188 30.62 -25.31 -4.55
N ARG A 189 31.16 -24.96 -3.36
CA ARG A 189 31.80 -25.93 -2.47
C ARG A 189 30.79 -26.93 -1.93
N LYS A 190 30.78 -28.12 -2.55
CA LYS A 190 29.91 -29.24 -2.18
C LYS A 190 29.96 -29.60 -0.70
N GLU A 191 31.15 -29.62 -0.09
CA GLU A 191 31.31 -29.90 1.34
C GLU A 191 30.54 -28.89 2.22
N SER A 192 30.57 -27.60 1.86
CA SER A 192 29.83 -26.55 2.55
C SER A 192 28.31 -26.70 2.38
N GLN A 193 27.86 -27.09 1.18
CA GLN A 193 26.45 -27.35 0.89
C GLN A 193 25.91 -28.52 1.72
N ILE A 194 26.62 -29.66 1.72
CA ILE A 194 26.29 -30.85 2.53
C ILE A 194 26.22 -30.49 4.01
N ASN A 195 27.22 -29.76 4.51
CA ASN A 195 27.28 -29.37 5.90
C ASN A 195 26.09 -28.48 6.29
N ALA A 196 25.74 -27.49 5.46
CA ALA A 196 24.60 -26.61 5.72
C ALA A 196 23.29 -27.40 5.85
N VAL A 197 23.05 -28.36 4.96
CA VAL A 197 21.85 -29.21 5.00
C VAL A 197 21.84 -30.09 6.25
N LYS A 198 22.96 -30.74 6.59
CA LYS A 198 23.07 -31.63 7.75
C LYS A 198 22.91 -30.93 9.10
N GLU A 199 23.40 -29.69 9.22
CA GLU A 199 23.24 -28.87 10.42
C GLU A 199 21.81 -28.29 10.56
N GLY A 200 20.92 -28.60 9.61
CA GLY A 200 19.50 -28.28 9.69
C GLY A 200 19.17 -26.86 9.24
N ALA A 201 19.89 -26.32 8.25
CA ALA A 201 19.46 -25.11 7.56
C ALA A 201 18.02 -25.28 7.03
N SER A 202 17.19 -24.23 7.16
CA SER A 202 15.83 -24.24 6.61
C SER A 202 15.85 -24.06 5.09
N CYS A 203 16.83 -23.32 4.59
CA CYS A 203 17.01 -23.07 3.18
C CYS A 203 18.49 -22.89 2.84
N LEU A 204 18.94 -23.55 1.78
CA LEU A 204 20.23 -23.38 1.13
C LEU A 204 20.03 -22.58 -0.16
N ILE A 205 20.69 -21.45 -0.28
CA ILE A 205 20.67 -20.59 -1.47
C ILE A 205 22.04 -20.64 -2.14
N LEU A 206 22.11 -21.30 -3.29
CA LEU A 206 23.28 -21.36 -4.13
C LEU A 206 23.40 -20.07 -4.94
N THR A 207 24.55 -19.42 -4.81
CA THR A 207 24.86 -18.12 -5.40
C THR A 207 25.80 -18.25 -6.60
N CYS A 208 26.05 -17.15 -7.31
CA CYS A 208 26.95 -17.11 -8.48
C CYS A 208 26.53 -18.04 -9.64
N GLY A 209 25.25 -18.39 -9.75
CA GLY A 209 24.74 -19.29 -10.79
C GLY A 209 25.12 -20.77 -10.58
N CYS A 210 25.58 -21.14 -9.39
CA CYS A 210 25.88 -22.52 -9.04
C CYS A 210 24.61 -23.38 -9.08
N LYS A 211 24.77 -24.63 -9.51
CA LYS A 211 23.71 -25.64 -9.56
C LYS A 211 23.88 -26.68 -8.47
N ALA A 212 22.77 -27.09 -7.87
CA ALA A 212 22.76 -28.17 -6.90
C ALA A 212 22.95 -29.51 -7.62
N GLU A 213 23.90 -30.32 -7.16
CA GLU A 213 24.04 -31.70 -7.62
C GLU A 213 22.91 -32.57 -7.05
N GLN A 214 22.57 -33.67 -7.74
CA GLN A 214 21.44 -34.52 -7.38
C GLN A 214 21.54 -35.07 -5.94
N ASP A 215 22.73 -35.42 -5.48
CA ASP A 215 22.94 -35.93 -4.13
C ASP A 215 22.71 -34.87 -3.04
N ILE A 216 22.91 -33.58 -3.36
CA ILE A 216 22.54 -32.46 -2.49
C ILE A 216 21.02 -32.31 -2.45
N LEU A 217 20.34 -32.43 -3.58
CA LEU A 217 18.87 -32.36 -3.66
C LEU A 217 18.22 -33.49 -2.85
N ASP A 218 18.70 -34.72 -3.03
CA ASP A 218 18.22 -35.90 -2.28
C ASP A 218 18.47 -35.74 -0.77
N LEU A 219 19.60 -35.15 -0.39
CA LEU A 219 19.92 -34.86 1.01
C LEU A 219 19.02 -33.76 1.57
N ALA A 220 18.78 -32.69 0.81
CA ALA A 220 17.89 -31.59 1.16
C ALA A 220 16.46 -32.08 1.41
N GLU A 221 15.94 -32.93 0.54
CA GLU A 221 14.60 -33.53 0.69
C GLU A 221 14.51 -34.37 1.98
N LYS A 222 15.50 -35.23 2.24
CA LYS A 222 15.56 -36.05 3.48
C LYS A 222 15.63 -35.21 4.75
N CYS A 223 16.30 -34.06 4.70
CA CYS A 223 16.50 -33.18 5.84
C CYS A 223 15.43 -32.08 5.95
N GLY A 224 14.50 -31.97 4.99
CA GLY A 224 13.51 -30.89 4.93
C GLY A 224 14.13 -29.50 4.70
N CYS A 225 15.28 -29.43 4.01
CA CYS A 225 15.93 -28.18 3.64
C CYS A 225 15.51 -27.78 2.23
N MET A 226 15.08 -26.53 2.05
CA MET A 226 14.78 -26.01 0.72
C MET A 226 16.04 -25.61 -0.02
N VAL A 227 16.06 -25.74 -1.34
CA VAL A 227 17.21 -25.32 -2.16
C VAL A 227 16.78 -24.30 -3.21
N LEU A 228 17.40 -23.13 -3.16
CA LEU A 228 17.26 -22.06 -4.15
C LEU A 228 18.55 -21.89 -4.95
N GLU A 229 18.42 -21.50 -6.20
CA GLU A 229 19.55 -21.14 -7.07
C GLU A 229 19.37 -19.73 -7.59
N THR A 230 20.39 -18.87 -7.47
CA THR A 230 20.39 -17.52 -8.01
C THR A 230 21.67 -17.21 -8.78
N ASN A 231 21.53 -16.43 -9.85
CA ASN A 231 22.65 -15.90 -10.62
C ASN A 231 23.35 -14.72 -9.91
N TYR A 232 22.78 -14.19 -8.83
CA TYR A 232 23.44 -13.15 -8.05
C TYR A 232 24.67 -13.71 -7.31
N GLY A 233 25.76 -12.94 -7.32
CA GLY A 233 26.91 -13.25 -6.47
C GLY A 233 26.56 -13.17 -4.98
N THR A 234 27.34 -13.84 -4.12
CA THR A 234 27.03 -13.96 -2.69
C THR A 234 26.83 -12.61 -1.99
N PHE A 235 27.67 -11.62 -2.29
CA PHE A 235 27.49 -10.26 -1.75
C PHE A 235 26.17 -9.62 -2.21
N SER A 236 25.84 -9.73 -3.50
CA SER A 236 24.59 -9.17 -4.03
C SER A 236 23.38 -9.87 -3.43
N ALA A 237 23.40 -11.20 -3.29
CA ALA A 237 22.34 -11.96 -2.66
C ALA A 237 22.17 -11.55 -1.19
N ALA A 238 23.26 -11.46 -0.42
CA ALA A 238 23.25 -11.01 0.97
C ALA A 238 22.71 -9.58 1.13
N ARG A 239 23.03 -8.66 0.20
CA ARG A 239 22.51 -7.29 0.24
C ARG A 239 21.03 -7.19 -0.15
N LEU A 240 20.57 -8.07 -1.04
CA LEU A 240 19.21 -8.01 -1.58
C LEU A 240 18.21 -8.77 -0.74
N ILE A 241 18.62 -9.85 -0.05
CA ILE A 241 17.68 -10.76 0.63
C ILE A 241 16.80 -10.04 1.65
N ASP A 242 17.30 -9.04 2.37
CA ASP A 242 16.50 -8.30 3.36
C ASP A 242 15.40 -7.45 2.70
N GLN A 243 15.51 -7.15 1.40
CA GLN A 243 14.46 -6.46 0.65
C GLN A 243 13.25 -7.36 0.35
N SER A 244 13.33 -8.66 0.67
CA SER A 244 12.21 -9.61 0.58
C SER A 244 11.20 -9.48 1.73
N VAL A 245 11.54 -8.74 2.79
CA VAL A 245 10.66 -8.50 3.93
C VAL A 245 9.30 -7.97 3.45
N PRO A 246 8.18 -8.51 3.96
CA PRO A 246 6.85 -8.08 3.54
C PRO A 246 6.56 -6.65 3.99
N VAL A 247 5.84 -5.90 3.15
CA VAL A 247 5.38 -4.53 3.42
C VAL A 247 4.66 -4.44 4.75
N SER A 248 3.87 -5.45 5.12
CA SER A 248 3.12 -5.48 6.37
C SER A 248 4.02 -5.28 7.60
N TYR A 249 5.27 -5.75 7.57
CA TYR A 249 6.21 -5.61 8.68
C TYR A 249 6.74 -4.19 8.85
N VAL A 250 6.88 -3.46 7.74
CA VAL A 250 7.52 -2.14 7.69
C VAL A 250 6.53 -0.98 7.64
N MET A 251 5.33 -1.22 7.12
CA MET A 251 4.34 -0.17 6.91
C MET A 251 3.92 0.53 8.21
N SER A 252 3.60 1.81 8.08
CA SER A 252 2.94 2.57 9.14
C SER A 252 1.49 2.11 9.29
N ARG A 253 1.12 1.72 10.52
CA ARG A 253 -0.24 1.22 10.86
C ARG A 253 -0.94 2.05 11.93
N LYS A 254 -0.18 2.74 12.78
CA LYS A 254 -0.69 3.50 13.92
C LYS A 254 -0.85 4.96 13.54
N ASN A 255 -1.88 5.61 14.09
CA ASN A 255 -2.15 7.03 13.90
C ASN A 255 -2.26 7.42 12.41
N LEU A 256 -2.82 6.53 11.60
CA LEU A 256 -3.10 6.83 10.19
C LEU A 256 -4.11 7.97 10.11
N VAL A 257 -3.79 8.94 9.26
CA VAL A 257 -4.68 10.05 8.95
C VAL A 257 -5.15 9.86 7.52
N PHE A 258 -6.43 9.56 7.38
CA PHE A 258 -7.13 9.39 6.12
C PHE A 258 -8.43 10.18 6.16
N PHE A 259 -9.04 10.38 5.00
CA PHE A 259 -10.30 11.10 4.83
C PHE A 259 -11.32 10.23 4.11
N HIS A 260 -12.60 10.55 4.27
CA HIS A 260 -13.66 9.91 3.52
C HIS A 260 -14.05 10.74 2.30
N VAL A 261 -14.51 10.08 1.23
CA VAL A 261 -15.03 10.77 0.03
C VAL A 261 -16.14 11.79 0.34
N ASN A 262 -16.93 11.53 1.39
CA ASN A 262 -18.04 12.38 1.81
C ASN A 262 -17.64 13.47 2.81
N ASP A 263 -16.39 13.50 3.29
CA ASP A 263 -15.92 14.54 4.20
C ASP A 263 -15.95 15.90 3.52
N TYR A 264 -16.18 16.97 4.30
CA TYR A 264 -16.15 18.33 3.76
C TYR A 264 -14.73 18.86 3.68
N VAL A 265 -14.42 19.59 2.60
CA VAL A 265 -13.09 20.17 2.36
C VAL A 265 -12.63 21.07 3.52
N ASP A 266 -13.54 21.85 4.10
CA ASP A 266 -13.21 22.72 5.24
C ASP A 266 -12.82 21.92 6.49
N SER A 267 -13.45 20.76 6.72
CA SER A 267 -13.12 19.92 7.89
C SER A 267 -11.77 19.23 7.78
N ILE A 268 -11.39 18.82 6.57
CA ILE A 268 -10.10 18.14 6.36
C ILE A 268 -8.93 19.13 6.36
N ARG A 269 -9.16 20.39 5.96
CA ARG A 269 -8.14 21.45 5.89
C ARG A 269 -7.45 21.65 7.25
N ASP A 270 -8.22 21.77 8.32
CA ASP A 270 -7.67 21.99 9.66
C ASP A 270 -6.80 20.81 10.11
N ARG A 271 -7.23 19.59 9.80
CA ARG A 271 -6.49 18.37 10.12
C ARG A 271 -5.19 18.27 9.32
N MET A 272 -5.21 18.60 8.03
CA MET A 272 -4.02 18.63 7.18
C MET A 272 -2.96 19.62 7.67
N ILE A 273 -3.38 20.79 8.19
CA ILE A 273 -2.48 21.82 8.74
C ILE A 273 -1.77 21.31 9.99
N GLN A 274 -2.44 20.52 10.82
CA GLN A 274 -1.88 19.96 12.05
C GLN A 274 -0.86 18.86 11.76
N THR A 275 -1.18 17.94 10.85
CA THR A 275 -0.36 16.75 10.59
C THR A 275 0.77 17.01 9.62
N LYS A 276 0.59 17.93 8.67
CA LYS A 276 1.59 18.33 7.67
C LYS A 276 2.16 17.16 6.83
N TYR A 277 1.41 16.06 6.73
CA TYR A 277 1.73 15.01 5.77
C TYR A 277 1.49 15.52 4.35
N ARG A 278 2.28 14.98 3.42
CA ARG A 278 2.20 15.37 2.01
C ARG A 278 0.99 14.76 1.30
N ASN A 279 0.67 13.51 1.63
CA ASN A 279 -0.41 12.75 1.03
C ASN A 279 -1.27 12.13 2.14
N TYR A 280 -2.58 11.99 1.87
CA TYR A 280 -3.55 11.38 2.77
C TYR A 280 -4.35 10.36 1.97
N PRO A 281 -4.46 9.10 2.42
CA PRO A 281 -5.38 8.15 1.82
C PRO A 281 -6.82 8.68 1.90
N VAL A 282 -7.60 8.44 0.85
CA VAL A 282 -9.05 8.72 0.82
C VAL A 282 -9.77 7.38 0.67
N ILE A 283 -10.77 7.13 1.51
CA ILE A 283 -11.53 5.88 1.57
C ILE A 283 -13.05 6.09 1.51
#